data_AF-A0AAE3E8L9-F1
#
_entry.id   AF-A0AAE3E8L9-F1
#
_cell.length_a   1.000
_cell.length_b   1.000
_cell.length_c   1.000
_cell.angle_alpha   90.00
_cell.angle_beta   90.00
_cell.angle_gamma   90.00
#
_symmetry.space_group_name_H-M   'P 1'
#
loop_
_entity.id
_entity.type
_entity.pdbx_description
1 polymer ?
#
loop_
_entity_poly.entity_id
_entity_poly.type
_entity_poly.pdbx_seq_one_letter_code
_entity_poly.pdbx_strand_id
1 'polypeptide(L)'
;MAEQIIPVDVEKIMEEIRQEIKEKGYNDSMLSFRDVDGSEQLKELTSDVFDLGEMERVVQQMNMRSHVEWYHPVEGSAFANFFKKVIRRLCRFMLIPIVDHQNAYNSSAAQSMNQALSYIKEQQKIIANLEERIKVLEDKK
;
A
#
# COMPACT_ATOMS: atom_id res chain seq x y z
N MET A 1 -29.42 -13.10 -42.37
CA MET A 1 -30.16 -13.20 -41.09
C MET A 1 -30.43 -11.77 -40.67
N ALA A 2 -31.70 -11.36 -40.61
CA ALA A 2 -32.07 -9.98 -40.30
C ALA A 2 -31.89 -9.73 -38.79
N GLU A 3 -31.11 -8.71 -38.44
CA GLU A 3 -30.93 -8.23 -37.08
C GLU A 3 -32.28 -7.77 -36.52
N GLN A 4 -32.77 -8.44 -35.48
CA GLN A 4 -33.92 -7.98 -34.70
C GLN A 4 -33.43 -6.87 -33.77
N ILE A 5 -33.71 -5.62 -34.13
CA ILE A 5 -33.54 -4.48 -33.23
C ILE A 5 -34.68 -4.56 -32.22
N ILE A 6 -34.37 -4.95 -30.98
CA ILE A 6 -35.34 -4.94 -29.88
C ILE A 6 -35.50 -3.47 -29.45
N PRO A 7 -36.70 -2.88 -29.56
CA PRO A 7 -36.93 -1.53 -29.09
C PRO A 7 -36.82 -1.52 -27.56
N VAL A 8 -35.87 -0.73 -27.04
CA VAL A 8 -35.67 -0.56 -25.60
C VAL A 8 -36.63 0.53 -25.11
N ASP A 9 -37.55 0.13 -24.23
CA ASP A 9 -38.48 1.06 -23.57
C ASP A 9 -37.80 1.67 -22.34
N VAL A 10 -37.26 2.88 -22.53
CA VAL A 10 -36.52 3.60 -21.50
C VAL A 10 -37.44 4.04 -20.36
N GLU A 11 -38.72 4.33 -20.62
CA GLU A 11 -39.64 4.80 -19.59
C GLU A 11 -39.95 3.68 -18.60
N LYS A 12 -40.22 2.49 -19.13
CA LYS A 12 -40.46 1.30 -18.29
C LYS A 12 -39.26 0.95 -17.42
N ILE A 13 -38.05 1.00 -17.98
CA ILE A 13 -36.80 0.73 -17.23
C ILE A 13 -36.63 1.76 -16.09
N MET A 14 -36.91 3.03 -16.37
CA MET A 14 -36.80 4.09 -15.35
C MET A 14 -37.86 3.97 -14.26
N GLU A 15 -39.06 3.50 -14.57
CA GLU A 15 -40.09 3.20 -13.58
C GLU A 15 -39.69 2.03 -12.67
N GLU A 16 -39.19 0.94 -13.26
CA GLU A 16 -38.70 -0.23 -12.51
C GLU A 16 -37.56 0.16 -11.56
N ILE A 17 -36.57 0.93 -12.02
CA ILE A 17 -35.47 1.43 -11.18
C ILE A 17 -35.99 2.27 -10.01
N ARG A 18 -36.95 3.17 -10.26
CA ARG A 18 -37.52 4.03 -9.21
C ARG A 18 -38.33 3.23 -8.19
N GLN A 19 -39.05 2.19 -8.61
CA GLN A 19 -39.74 1.29 -7.70
C GLN A 19 -38.76 0.50 -6.84
N GLU A 20 -37.70 -0.05 -7.44
CA GLU A 20 -36.69 -0.84 -6.72
C GLU A 20 -35.93 0.01 -5.69
N ILE A 21 -35.59 1.25 -6.03
CA ILE A 21 -35.00 2.21 -5.09
C ILE A 21 -35.93 2.46 -3.89
N LYS A 22 -37.23 2.57 -4.15
CA LYS A 22 -38.24 2.83 -3.12
C LYS A 22 -38.49 1.61 -2.22
N GLU A 23 -38.56 0.41 -2.79
CA GLU A 23 -38.76 -0.84 -2.04
C GLU A 23 -37.56 -1.18 -1.16
N LYS A 24 -36.34 -0.97 -1.67
CA LYS A 24 -35.12 -1.25 -0.92
C LYS A 24 -34.73 -0.12 0.04
N GLY A 25 -35.45 1.00 0.02
CA GLY A 25 -35.26 2.11 0.94
C GLY A 25 -33.91 2.83 0.78
N TYR A 26 -33.31 2.80 -0.41
CA TYR A 26 -32.05 3.49 -0.65
C TYR A 26 -32.24 5.00 -0.47
N ASN A 27 -31.48 5.60 0.44
CA ASN A 27 -31.44 7.04 0.65
C ASN A 27 -30.10 7.61 0.16
N ASP A 28 -30.09 8.88 -0.22
CA ASP A 28 -28.91 9.58 -0.77
C ASP A 28 -27.71 9.56 0.20
N SER A 29 -27.99 9.52 1.51
CA SER A 29 -26.96 9.36 2.54
C SER A 29 -26.28 7.98 2.57
N MET A 30 -26.92 6.92 2.06
CA MET A 30 -26.37 5.54 2.08
C MET A 30 -25.32 5.30 0.98
N LEU A 31 -25.24 6.20 -0.01
CA LEU A 31 -24.34 6.09 -1.18
C LEU A 31 -23.16 7.07 -1.11
N SER A 32 -22.97 7.72 0.04
CA SER A 32 -21.92 8.70 0.28
C SER A 32 -20.62 8.01 0.68
N PHE A 33 -19.58 8.11 -0.16
CA PHE A 33 -18.20 7.71 0.19
C PHE A 33 -17.58 8.56 1.32
N ARG A 34 -18.30 9.53 1.90
CA ARG A 34 -17.80 10.37 3.00
C ARG A 34 -17.67 9.64 4.32
N ASP A 35 -18.37 8.51 4.50
CA ASP A 35 -18.32 7.71 5.72
C ASP A 35 -17.19 6.66 5.69
N VAL A 36 -16.45 6.57 4.57
CA VAL A 36 -15.20 5.80 4.52
C VAL A 36 -14.10 6.69 5.10
N ASP A 37 -14.02 6.72 6.42
CA ASP A 37 -12.98 7.44 7.13
C ASP A 37 -11.64 6.69 6.96
N GLY A 38 -10.90 7.02 5.90
CA GLY A 38 -9.55 6.48 5.66
C GLY A 38 -8.53 6.83 6.75
N SER A 39 -8.95 7.60 7.76
CA SER A 39 -8.13 7.94 8.93
C SER A 39 -7.93 6.77 9.89
N GLU A 40 -8.83 5.77 9.94
CA GLU A 40 -8.64 4.60 10.81
C GLU A 40 -7.45 3.73 10.37
N GLN A 41 -7.31 3.48 9.06
CA GLN A 41 -6.13 2.77 8.53
C GLN A 41 -4.85 3.61 8.62
N LEU A 42 -4.96 4.94 8.66
CA LEU A 42 -3.81 5.84 8.82
C LEU A 42 -3.37 5.95 10.30
N LYS A 43 -4.30 5.88 11.25
CA LYS A 43 -4.03 5.93 12.70
C LYS A 43 -3.17 4.76 13.17
N GLU A 44 -3.34 3.56 12.61
CA GLU A 44 -2.47 2.41 12.92
C GLU A 44 -1.02 2.61 12.45
N LEU A 45 -0.77 3.48 11.47
CA LEU A 45 0.57 3.78 10.96
C LEU A 45 1.29 4.89 11.75
N THR A 46 0.58 5.61 12.61
CA THR A 46 1.11 6.74 13.39
C THR A 46 0.92 6.47 14.88
N SER A 47 1.70 5.55 15.44
CA SER A 47 1.87 5.49 16.90
C SER A 47 2.71 6.69 17.34
N ASP A 48 2.16 7.53 18.23
CA ASP A 48 2.89 8.65 18.84
C ASP A 48 4.01 8.19 19.79
N VAL A 49 4.08 6.89 20.09
CA VAL A 49 5.10 6.29 20.96
C VAL A 49 6.06 5.45 20.11
N PHE A 50 7.36 5.71 20.29
CA PHE A 50 8.42 4.92 19.67
C PHE A 50 8.45 3.51 20.25
N ASP A 51 8.30 2.51 19.39
CA ASP A 51 8.48 1.09 19.71
C ASP A 51 9.59 0.50 18.82
N LEU A 52 10.65 0.00 19.46
CA LEU A 52 11.79 -0.60 18.76
C LEU A 52 11.40 -1.89 18.03
N GLY A 53 10.57 -2.74 18.63
CA GLY A 53 10.14 -4.00 18.04
C GLY A 53 9.31 -3.76 16.78
N GLU A 54 8.45 -2.75 16.80
CA GLU A 54 7.69 -2.34 15.63
C GLU A 54 8.60 -1.76 14.54
N MET A 55 9.57 -0.90 14.91
CA MET A 55 10.55 -0.38 13.96
C MET A 55 11.36 -1.52 13.31
N GLU A 56 11.81 -2.51 14.07
CA GLU A 56 12.49 -3.69 13.53
C GLU A 56 11.62 -4.44 12.52
N ARG A 57 10.36 -4.68 12.85
CA ARG A 57 9.39 -5.36 11.99
C ARG A 57 9.18 -4.60 10.68
N VAL A 58 9.06 -3.28 10.73
CA VAL A 58 8.86 -2.43 9.55
C VAL A 58 10.13 -2.39 8.68
N VAL A 59 11.31 -2.24 9.28
CA VAL A 59 12.59 -2.26 8.55
C VAL A 59 12.82 -3.61 7.86
N GLN A 60 12.48 -4.72 8.52
CA GLN A 60 12.53 -6.05 7.90
C GLN A 60 11.60 -6.14 6.69
N GLN A 61 10.37 -5.62 6.78
CA GLN A 61 9.45 -5.56 5.65
C GLN A 61 9.97 -4.69 4.51
N MET A 62 10.57 -3.54 4.80
CA MET A 62 11.21 -2.69 3.80
C MET A 62 12.33 -3.43 3.09
N ASN A 63 13.18 -4.16 3.82
CA ASN A 63 14.24 -4.97 3.23
C ASN A 63 13.69 -6.01 2.25
N MET A 64 12.65 -6.76 2.66
CA MET A 64 12.03 -7.78 1.82
C MET A 64 11.36 -7.24 0.56
N ARG A 65 10.88 -5.99 0.58
CA ARG A 65 10.07 -5.38 -0.49
C ARG A 65 10.80 -4.30 -1.28
N SER A 66 12.07 -4.05 -0.98
CA SER A 66 12.85 -2.99 -1.59
C SER A 66 13.05 -3.20 -3.09
N HIS A 67 13.07 -4.45 -3.55
CA HIS A 67 13.22 -4.81 -4.95
C HIS A 67 11.88 -5.11 -5.62
N VAL A 68 11.59 -4.39 -6.70
CA VAL A 68 10.46 -4.61 -7.60
C VAL A 68 10.98 -5.24 -8.89
N GLU A 69 10.49 -6.44 -9.19
CA GLU A 69 10.80 -7.10 -10.45
C GLU A 69 9.97 -6.51 -11.59
N TRP A 70 10.62 -6.15 -12.70
CA TRP A 70 9.91 -5.70 -13.88
C TRP A 70 9.11 -6.83 -14.56
N TYR A 71 9.64 -8.06 -14.55
CA TYR A 71 9.09 -9.16 -15.33
C TYR A 71 8.22 -10.07 -14.48
N HIS A 72 6.90 -9.91 -14.60
CA HIS A 72 5.95 -10.88 -14.08
C HIS A 72 5.32 -11.73 -15.19
N PRO A 73 5.08 -13.03 -14.93
CA PRO A 73 4.31 -13.90 -15.82
C PRO A 73 2.98 -13.26 -16.19
N VAL A 74 2.61 -13.37 -17.47
CA VAL A 74 1.33 -12.85 -17.94
C VAL A 74 0.29 -13.94 -17.77
N GLU A 75 -0.67 -13.73 -16.88
CA GLU A 75 -1.79 -14.66 -16.68
C GLU A 75 -2.97 -14.32 -17.62
N GLY A 76 -3.69 -15.38 -18.03
CA GLY A 76 -4.91 -15.27 -18.84
C GLY A 76 -4.93 -16.15 -20.09
N SER A 77 -5.94 -15.93 -20.93
CA SER A 77 -6.12 -16.66 -22.19
C SER A 77 -5.01 -16.34 -23.21
N ALA A 78 -4.78 -17.25 -24.16
CA ALA A 78 -3.72 -17.12 -25.16
C ALA A 78 -3.80 -15.81 -25.97
N PHE A 79 -5.02 -15.39 -26.34
CA PHE A 79 -5.25 -14.14 -27.05
C PHE A 79 -4.91 -12.93 -26.18
N ALA A 80 -5.39 -12.88 -24.93
CA ALA A 80 -5.06 -11.79 -24.01
C ALA A 80 -3.54 -11.69 -23.76
N ASN A 81 -2.87 -12.83 -23.62
CA ASN A 81 -1.42 -12.88 -23.40
C ASN A 81 -0.63 -12.34 -24.60
N PHE A 82 -1.11 -12.55 -25.82
CA PHE A 82 -0.51 -11.96 -27.01
C PHE A 82 -0.53 -10.43 -26.97
N PHE A 83 -1.69 -9.80 -26.75
CA PHE A 83 -1.78 -8.34 -26.66
C PHE A 83 -1.00 -7.77 -25.48
N LYS A 84 -1.09 -8.38 -24.30
CA LYS A 84 -0.31 -7.95 -23.12
C LYS A 84 1.20 -7.97 -23.39
N LYS A 85 1.72 -8.96 -24.14
CA LYS A 85 3.13 -9.01 -24.56
C LYS A 85 3.50 -7.89 -25.52
N VAL A 86 2.62 -7.55 -26.46
CA VAL A 86 2.82 -6.43 -27.40
C VAL A 86 2.88 -5.10 -26.64
N ILE A 87 1.89 -4.82 -25.79
CA ILE A 87 1.85 -3.60 -24.95
C ILE A 87 3.12 -3.49 -24.10
N ARG A 88 3.51 -4.59 -23.43
CA ARG A 88 4.74 -4.62 -22.62
C ARG A 88 5.98 -4.28 -23.44
N ARG A 89 6.06 -4.72 -24.71
CA ARG A 89 7.19 -4.40 -25.59
C ARG A 89 7.20 -2.93 -26.00
N LEU A 90 6.04 -2.35 -26.29
CA LEU A 90 5.90 -0.95 -26.65
C LEU A 90 6.20 -0.02 -25.46
N CYS A 91 5.78 -0.38 -24.25
CA CYS A 91 6.03 0.42 -23.05
C CYS A 91 7.38 0.14 -22.38
N ARG A 92 8.14 -0.86 -22.85
CA ARG A 92 9.40 -1.33 -22.22
C ARG A 92 10.40 -0.20 -21.98
N PHE A 93 10.57 0.69 -22.94
CA PHE A 93 11.57 1.76 -22.88
C PHE A 93 11.28 2.81 -21.79
N MET A 94 10.01 2.96 -21.37
CA MET A 94 9.63 3.86 -20.28
C MET A 94 9.61 3.14 -18.94
N LEU A 95 9.06 1.93 -18.92
CA LEU A 95 8.79 1.24 -17.66
C LEU A 95 10.03 0.62 -17.02
N ILE A 96 10.99 0.11 -17.81
CA ILE A 96 12.25 -0.42 -17.25
C ILE A 96 13.02 0.67 -16.48
N PRO A 97 13.30 1.86 -17.07
CA PRO A 97 13.98 2.92 -16.32
C PRO A 97 13.25 3.33 -15.05
N ILE A 98 11.91 3.41 -15.08
CA ILE A 98 11.11 3.76 -13.88
C ILE A 98 11.29 2.71 -12.78
N VAL A 99 11.23 1.42 -13.11
CA VAL A 99 11.44 0.33 -12.14
C VAL A 99 12.87 0.38 -11.60
N ASP A 100 13.88 0.61 -12.44
CA ASP A 100 15.27 0.72 -12.02
C ASP A 100 15.49 1.91 -11.06
N HIS A 101 14.92 3.08 -11.38
CA HIS A 101 14.97 4.25 -10.50
C HIS A 101 14.24 4.02 -9.18
N GLN A 102 13.08 3.35 -9.21
CA GLN A 102 12.35 3.01 -7.99
C GLN A 102 13.13 2.03 -7.14
N ASN A 103 13.76 1.02 -7.74
CA ASN A 103 14.60 0.05 -7.04
C ASN A 103 15.82 0.72 -6.40
N ALA A 104 16.47 1.64 -7.12
CA ALA A 104 17.57 2.43 -6.57
C ALA A 104 17.12 3.24 -5.34
N TYR A 105 16.01 3.97 -5.46
CA TYR A 105 15.44 4.74 -4.35
C TYR A 105 15.05 3.84 -3.17
N ASN A 106 14.32 2.75 -3.42
CA ASN A 106 13.89 1.80 -2.40
C ASN A 106 15.07 1.19 -1.65
N SER A 107 16.13 0.82 -2.37
CA SER A 107 17.36 0.30 -1.78
C SER A 107 18.01 1.34 -0.87
N SER A 108 18.12 2.59 -1.31
CA SER A 108 18.66 3.68 -0.47
C SER A 108 17.77 3.96 0.75
N ALA A 109 16.45 3.96 0.59
CA ALA A 109 15.50 4.18 1.69
C ALA A 109 15.57 3.06 2.74
N ALA A 110 15.59 1.79 2.29
CA ALA A 110 15.78 0.64 3.17
C ALA A 110 17.12 0.74 3.90
N GLN A 111 18.22 1.02 3.19
CA GLN A 111 19.53 1.16 3.80
C GLN A 111 19.57 2.27 4.86
N SER A 112 18.99 3.44 4.58
CA SER A 112 18.90 4.54 5.55
C SER A 112 18.15 4.12 6.81
N MET A 113 17.03 3.40 6.68
CA MET A 113 16.27 2.93 7.84
C MET A 113 17.01 1.83 8.63
N ASN A 114 17.78 0.96 7.97
CA ASN A 114 18.67 0.02 8.68
C ASN A 114 19.76 0.75 9.48
N GLN A 115 20.32 1.82 8.93
CA GLN A 115 21.30 2.64 9.65
C GLN A 115 20.65 3.34 10.86
N ALA A 116 19.47 3.93 10.68
CA ALA A 116 18.72 4.54 11.78
C ALA A 116 18.41 3.52 12.90
N LEU A 117 17.94 2.32 12.53
CA LEU A 117 17.69 1.24 13.48
C LEU A 117 18.97 0.82 14.23
N SER A 118 20.08 0.68 13.52
CA SER A 118 21.38 0.33 14.13
C SER A 118 21.84 1.38 15.12
N TYR A 119 21.72 2.67 14.76
CA TYR A 119 22.04 3.79 15.63
C TYR A 119 21.17 3.82 16.88
N ILE A 120 19.87 3.61 16.76
CA ILE A 120 18.95 3.57 17.92
C ILE A 120 19.34 2.44 18.88
N LYS A 121 19.64 1.25 18.37
CA LYS A 121 20.11 0.12 19.20
C LYS A 121 21.41 0.43 19.93
N GLU A 122 22.33 1.14 19.28
CA GLU A 122 23.58 1.58 19.91
C GLU A 122 23.31 2.61 21.02
N GLN A 123 22.46 3.60 20.76
CA GLN A 123 22.07 4.60 21.76
C GLN A 123 21.41 3.97 22.99
N GLN A 124 20.52 2.99 22.82
CA GLN A 124 19.92 2.28 23.96
C GLN A 124 20.96 1.56 24.83
N LYS A 125 22.00 0.96 24.23
CA LYS A 125 23.10 0.34 24.98
C LYS A 125 23.92 1.38 25.76
N ILE A 126 24.19 2.53 25.14
CA ILE A 126 24.90 3.63 25.78
C ILE A 126 24.10 4.16 26.98
N ILE A 127 22.80 4.39 26.80
CA ILE A 127 21.90 4.85 27.87
C ILE A 127 21.90 3.86 29.03
N ALA A 128 21.71 2.57 28.77
CA ALA A 128 21.73 1.54 29.80
C ALA A 128 23.06 1.50 30.58
N ASN A 129 24.19 1.66 29.89
CA ASN A 129 25.50 1.71 30.54
C ASN A 129 25.68 2.97 31.41
N LEU A 130 25.19 4.13 30.94
CA LEU A 130 25.23 5.36 31.69
C LEU A 130 24.35 5.29 32.95
N GLU A 131 23.15 4.72 32.84
CA GLU A 131 22.25 4.48 33.97
C GLU A 131 22.90 3.58 35.04
N GLU A 132 23.56 2.49 34.61
CA GLU A 132 24.30 1.62 35.53
C GLU A 132 25.44 2.37 36.25
N ARG A 133 26.20 3.18 35.50
CA ARG A 133 27.29 3.99 36.08
C ARG A 133 26.77 5.04 37.06
N ILE A 134 25.66 5.69 36.75
CA ILE A 134 25.02 6.66 37.64
C ILE A 134 24.62 5.97 38.94
N LYS A 135 23.95 4.82 38.86
CA LYS A 135 23.54 4.04 40.04
C LYS A 135 24.73 3.69 40.94
N VAL A 136 25.82 3.18 40.35
CA VAL A 136 27.06 2.84 41.10
C VAL A 136 27.68 4.07 41.78
N LEU A 137 27.57 5.25 41.19
CA LEU A 137 28.09 6.49 41.75
C LEU A 137 27.17 7.07 42.84
N GLU A 138 25.86 6.94 42.69
CA GLU A 138 24.86 7.34 43.68
C GLU A 138 24.93 6.45 44.93
N ASP A 139 25.11 5.14 44.77
CA ASP A 139 25.23 4.18 45.88
C ASP A 139 26.54 4.35 46.68
N LYS A 140 27.51 5.12 46.17
CA LYS A 140 28.78 5.43 46.84
C LYS A 140 28.77 6.72 47.66
N LYS A 141 27.68 7.50 47.61
CA LYS A 141 27.47 8.69 48.46
C LYS A 141 26.75 8.35 49.75
#